data_AF-A0A840KIC0-F1
#
_entry.id   AF-A0A840KIC0-F1
#
_cell.length_a   1.000
_cell.length_b   1.000
_cell.length_c   1.000
_cell.angle_alpha   90.00
_cell.angle_beta   90.00
_cell.angle_gamma   90.00
#
_symmetry.space_group_name_H-M   'P 1'
#
loop_
_entity.id
_entity.type
_entity.pdbx_description
1 polymer ?
#
loop_
_entity_poly.entity_id
_entity_poly.type
_entity_poly.pdbx_seq_one_letter_code
_entity_poly.pdbx_strand_id
1 'polypeptide(L)'
;MYEKGAILVEIGEKEYALVYKGEKLIQGTPNDKKVLEFYRNLKKNQKRLGEVLEELKHEGGAYGESIVATTVKKEVRAFEEGLKQFSKITAKPFDHIKEAMPYFNHKSVGDAVKQVGYENCGNTAEVVVEFLRTGKLRLAEPSRMQDIEVVAAKCGGGSFQPSTIPRMKQLMAEGDIVVVYGIKEKVRIKGTFGESTNGHFFVGMKKDGELHLFDGQTGEYVIYDASSSKARNYLQRGYLEFKYTKVRK
;
A
#
# COMPACT_ATOMS: atom_id res chain seq x y z
N MET A 1 1.85 17.15 -24.54
CA MET A 1 0.46 16.67 -24.38
C MET A 1 0.48 15.17 -24.50
N TYR A 2 0.12 14.43 -23.45
CA TYR A 2 0.12 12.97 -23.51
C TYR A 2 -1.26 12.49 -23.94
N GLU A 3 -1.36 12.11 -25.22
CA GLU A 3 -2.49 11.33 -25.73
C GLU A 3 -2.69 10.08 -24.86
N LYS A 4 -3.96 9.71 -24.63
CA LYS A 4 -4.49 8.68 -23.70
C LYS A 4 -4.97 9.17 -22.33
N GLY A 5 -5.34 10.44 -22.16
CA GLY A 5 -6.06 10.92 -20.96
C GLY A 5 -5.17 11.36 -19.80
N ALA A 6 -3.86 11.54 -20.05
CA ALA A 6 -2.92 12.18 -19.14
C ALA A 6 -2.67 13.64 -19.56
N ILE A 7 -2.91 14.57 -18.66
CA ILE A 7 -2.80 16.01 -18.90
C ILE A 7 -1.69 16.55 -18.00
N LEU A 8 -0.75 17.27 -18.59
CA LEU A 8 0.20 18.07 -17.84
C LEU A 8 -0.48 19.41 -17.53
N VAL A 9 -0.61 19.76 -16.26
CA VAL A 9 -1.30 20.97 -15.80
C VAL A 9 -0.29 21.83 -15.05
N GLU A 10 -0.20 23.11 -15.40
CA GLU A 10 0.53 24.09 -14.59
C GLU A 10 -0.37 24.51 -13.42
N ILE A 11 0.14 24.39 -12.19
CA ILE A 11 -0.64 24.55 -10.95
C ILE A 11 -0.08 25.65 -10.04
N GLY A 12 0.96 26.34 -10.48
CA GLY A 12 1.62 27.45 -9.78
C GLY A 12 2.76 28.00 -10.62
N GLU A 13 3.52 28.98 -10.11
CA GLU A 13 4.68 29.52 -10.84
C GLU A 13 5.72 28.41 -11.09
N LYS A 14 5.77 27.90 -12.32
CA LYS A 14 6.70 26.84 -12.75
C LYS A 14 6.53 25.52 -11.99
N GLU A 15 5.32 25.24 -11.52
CA GLU A 15 4.98 23.95 -10.91
C GLU A 15 4.00 23.20 -11.79
N TYR A 16 4.30 21.95 -12.10
CA TYR A 16 3.52 21.12 -13.00
C TYR A 16 3.05 19.86 -12.30
N ALA A 17 1.82 19.46 -12.61
CA ALA A 17 1.25 18.20 -12.21
C ALA A 17 0.89 17.35 -13.44
N LEU A 18 1.16 16.05 -13.38
CA LEU A 18 0.56 15.12 -14.31
C LEU A 18 -0.75 14.59 -13.71
N VAL A 19 -1.85 14.82 -14.41
CA VAL A 19 -3.19 14.35 -14.05
C VAL A 19 -3.63 13.29 -15.02
N TYR A 20 -4.05 12.13 -14.53
CA TYR A 20 -4.57 11.02 -15.33
C TYR A 20 -5.96 10.64 -14.85
N LYS A 21 -6.95 10.66 -15.75
CA LYS A 21 -8.36 10.37 -15.42
C LYS A 21 -8.90 11.17 -14.22
N GLY A 22 -8.46 12.42 -14.08
CA GLY A 22 -8.87 13.32 -12.99
C GLY A 22 -8.08 13.17 -11.69
N GLU A 23 -7.14 12.22 -11.59
CA GLU A 23 -6.30 12.01 -10.42
C GLU A 23 -4.88 12.51 -10.67
N LYS A 24 -4.28 13.16 -9.67
CA LYS A 24 -2.90 13.68 -9.74
C LYS A 24 -1.92 12.54 -9.47
N LEU A 25 -1.05 12.24 -10.44
CA LEU A 25 -0.05 11.17 -10.31
C LEU A 25 1.30 11.67 -9.79
N ILE A 26 1.71 12.88 -10.20
CA ILE A 26 2.92 13.52 -9.71
C ILE A 26 2.77 15.03 -9.78
N GLN A 27 3.48 15.74 -8.91
CA GLN A 27 3.60 17.19 -8.90
C GLN A 27 5.03 17.59 -8.56
N GLY A 28 5.51 18.66 -9.19
CA GLY A 28 6.71 19.34 -8.78
C GLY A 28 7.22 20.30 -9.85
N THR A 29 8.39 20.85 -9.61
CA THR A 29 9.02 21.79 -10.54
C THR A 29 9.80 21.04 -11.63
N PRO A 30 10.06 21.66 -12.80
CA PRO A 30 10.88 21.05 -13.86
C PRO A 30 12.28 20.63 -13.44
N ASN A 31 12.79 21.18 -12.33
CA ASN A 31 14.11 20.89 -11.79
C ASN A 31 14.09 19.81 -10.70
N ASP A 32 12.91 19.33 -10.31
CA ASP A 32 12.81 18.23 -9.35
C ASP A 32 13.33 16.95 -10.00
N LYS A 33 14.40 16.40 -9.43
CA LYS A 33 15.04 15.17 -9.91
C LYS A 33 14.04 14.01 -10.03
N LYS A 34 13.06 13.94 -9.13
CA LYS A 34 12.02 12.91 -9.12
C LYS A 34 11.04 13.09 -10.28
N VAL A 35 10.62 14.33 -10.53
CA VAL A 35 9.77 14.68 -11.68
C VAL A 35 10.48 14.37 -13.00
N LEU A 36 11.78 14.66 -13.08
CA LEU A 36 12.60 14.35 -14.26
C LEU A 36 12.76 12.84 -14.47
N GLU A 37 13.01 12.07 -13.41
CA GLU A 37 13.07 10.61 -13.47
C GLU A 37 11.72 10.00 -13.89
N PHE A 38 10.62 10.53 -13.34
CA PHE A 38 9.26 10.15 -13.70
C PHE A 38 8.97 10.38 -15.19
N TYR A 39 9.26 11.56 -15.73
CA TYR A 39 9.07 11.82 -17.17
C TYR A 39 9.98 10.97 -18.06
N ARG A 40 11.23 10.73 -17.63
CA ARG A 40 12.12 9.81 -18.35
C ARG A 40 11.53 8.41 -18.40
N ASN A 41 10.92 7.93 -17.31
CA ASN A 41 10.28 6.63 -17.26
C ASN A 41 9.05 6.56 -18.20
N LEU A 42 8.18 7.58 -18.18
CA LEU A 42 7.03 7.67 -19.09
C LEU A 42 7.46 7.67 -20.57
N LYS A 43 8.50 8.44 -20.90
CA LYS A 43 9.03 8.52 -22.26
C LYS A 43 9.60 7.18 -22.74
N LYS A 44 10.31 6.44 -21.86
CA LYS A 44 10.81 5.09 -22.17
C LYS A 44 9.69 4.09 -22.42
N ASN A 45 8.53 4.27 -21.78
CA ASN A 45 7.40 3.35 -21.85
C ASN A 45 6.24 3.84 -22.73
N GLN A 46 6.49 4.75 -23.67
CA GLN A 46 5.43 5.38 -24.48
C GLN A 46 4.49 4.39 -25.19
N LYS A 47 5.01 3.22 -25.62
CA LYS A 47 4.20 2.15 -26.24
C LYS A 47 3.20 1.51 -25.27
N ARG A 48 3.53 1.46 -23.97
CA ARG A 48 2.73 0.92 -22.87
C ARG A 48 2.17 2.03 -21.97
N LEU A 49 2.09 3.27 -22.46
CA LEU A 49 1.78 4.44 -21.63
C LEU A 49 0.49 4.30 -20.81
N GLY A 50 -0.58 3.75 -21.39
CA GLY A 50 -1.83 3.52 -20.67
C GLY A 50 -1.67 2.51 -19.52
N GLU A 51 -0.94 1.42 -19.73
CA GLU A 51 -0.65 0.43 -18.69
C GLU A 51 0.21 1.03 -17.58
N VAL A 52 1.23 1.81 -17.92
CA VAL A 52 2.10 2.48 -16.95
C VAL A 52 1.35 3.54 -16.15
N LEU A 53 0.43 4.28 -16.77
CA LEU A 53 -0.38 5.27 -16.05
C LEU A 53 -1.40 4.62 -15.12
N GLU A 54 -1.97 3.47 -15.50
CA GLU A 54 -2.81 2.65 -14.61
C GLU A 54 -1.99 1.96 -13.52
N GLU A 55 -0.77 1.47 -13.82
CA GLU A 55 0.20 0.99 -12.84
C GLU A 55 0.47 2.09 -11.81
N LEU A 56 0.84 3.30 -12.24
CA LEU A 56 1.11 4.44 -11.37
C LEU A 56 -0.09 4.89 -10.54
N LYS A 57 -1.30 4.86 -11.13
CA LYS A 57 -2.55 5.12 -10.40
C LYS A 57 -2.82 4.07 -9.32
N HIS A 58 -2.46 2.83 -9.59
CA HIS A 58 -2.58 1.69 -8.69
C HIS A 58 -1.25 1.35 -8.00
N GLU A 59 -0.33 2.29 -7.95
CA GLU A 59 0.86 2.26 -7.14
C GLU A 59 0.64 3.31 -6.05
N GLY A 60 -0.28 3.01 -5.13
CA GLY A 60 0.04 3.33 -3.76
C GLY A 60 1.43 2.75 -3.48
N GLY A 61 2.47 3.59 -3.53
CA GLY A 61 3.86 3.12 -3.52
C GLY A 61 4.71 3.47 -4.75
N ALA A 62 4.25 4.24 -5.73
CA ALA A 62 5.12 4.90 -6.70
C ALA A 62 5.30 6.37 -6.38
N TYR A 63 6.26 6.64 -5.51
CA TYR A 63 6.93 7.95 -5.39
C TYR A 63 6.07 9.19 -5.12
N GLY A 64 4.79 9.04 -4.78
CA GLY A 64 3.85 10.09 -4.41
C GLY A 64 2.90 9.62 -3.32
N GLU A 65 2.22 10.56 -2.71
CA GLU A 65 1.33 10.41 -1.55
C GLU A 65 0.34 9.22 -1.69
N SER A 66 -0.09 8.62 -0.58
CA SER A 66 -1.10 7.55 -0.60
C SER A 66 -2.33 7.94 -1.44
N ILE A 67 -2.97 6.95 -2.07
CA ILE A 67 -4.25 7.10 -2.81
C ILE A 67 -5.40 7.70 -1.97
N VAL A 68 -5.21 7.80 -0.65
CA VAL A 68 -6.18 8.36 0.31
C VAL A 68 -5.88 9.83 0.63
N ALA A 69 -4.63 10.27 0.48
CA ALA A 69 -4.23 11.63 0.77
C ALA A 69 -4.84 12.59 -0.24
N THR A 70 -5.49 13.65 0.23
CA THR A 70 -6.23 14.58 -0.63
C THR A 70 -6.45 15.93 0.06
N THR A 71 -6.53 16.99 -0.74
CA THR A 71 -6.96 18.34 -0.32
C THR A 71 -8.33 18.71 -0.90
N VAL A 72 -8.99 17.77 -1.60
CA VAL A 72 -10.30 18.01 -2.20
C VAL A 72 -11.36 18.04 -1.10
N LYS A 73 -11.93 19.21 -0.82
CA LYS A 73 -12.90 19.44 0.28
C LYS A 73 -14.02 18.39 0.36
N LYS A 74 -14.54 17.94 -0.78
CA LYS A 74 -15.60 16.91 -0.83
C LYS A 74 -15.09 15.56 -0.33
N GLU A 75 -13.88 15.16 -0.72
CA GLU A 75 -13.26 13.91 -0.31
C GLU A 75 -12.83 13.95 1.15
N VAL A 76 -12.33 15.09 1.63
CA VAL A 76 -12.02 15.31 3.06
C VAL A 76 -13.28 15.13 3.92
N ARG A 77 -14.41 15.74 3.52
CA ARG A 77 -15.70 15.55 4.21
C ARG A 77 -16.16 14.10 4.17
N ALA A 78 -16.07 13.44 3.01
CA ALA A 78 -16.44 12.04 2.87
C ALA A 78 -15.56 11.14 3.76
N PHE A 79 -14.27 11.44 3.88
CA PHE A 79 -13.35 10.75 4.78
C PHE A 79 -13.80 10.89 6.24
N GLU A 80 -14.08 12.12 6.69
CA GLU A 80 -14.54 12.40 8.06
C GLU A 80 -15.89 11.75 8.38
N GLU A 81 -16.82 11.74 7.42
CA GLU A 81 -18.12 11.10 7.54
C GLU A 81 -18.01 9.57 7.60
N GLY A 82 -17.19 8.97 6.74
CA GLY A 82 -16.96 7.53 6.75
C GLY A 82 -16.25 7.07 8.02
N LEU A 83 -15.31 7.85 8.57
CA LEU A 83 -14.64 7.53 9.83
C LEU A 83 -15.64 7.39 10.99
N LYS A 84 -16.71 8.19 11.00
CA LYS A 84 -17.77 8.10 12.03
C LYS A 84 -18.52 6.76 11.97
N GLN A 85 -18.62 6.14 10.80
CA GLN A 85 -19.27 4.82 10.64
C GLN A 85 -18.48 3.72 11.37
N PHE A 86 -17.17 3.88 11.48
CA PHE A 86 -16.26 2.98 12.20
C PHE A 86 -16.01 3.36 13.66
N SER A 87 -16.85 4.24 14.23
CA SER A 87 -16.79 4.59 15.66
C SER A 87 -17.12 3.43 16.61
N LYS A 88 -17.70 2.35 16.09
CA LYS A 88 -18.06 1.14 16.83
C LYS A 88 -17.35 -0.08 16.25
N ILE A 89 -17.29 -1.14 17.05
CA ILE A 89 -16.80 -2.45 16.62
C ILE A 89 -17.67 -2.96 15.47
N THR A 90 -17.02 -3.39 14.40
CA THR A 90 -17.66 -3.96 13.22
C THR A 90 -17.84 -5.46 13.36
N ALA A 91 -19.08 -5.96 13.28
CA ALA A 91 -19.39 -7.38 13.46
C ALA A 91 -18.86 -8.28 12.32
N LYS A 92 -18.67 -7.73 11.12
CA LYS A 92 -18.12 -8.43 9.94
C LYS A 92 -16.90 -7.69 9.39
N PRO A 93 -15.73 -7.77 10.06
CA PRO A 93 -14.61 -6.92 9.73
C PRO A 93 -14.13 -7.08 8.29
N PHE A 94 -14.06 -8.32 7.80
CA PHE A 94 -13.65 -8.58 6.42
C PHE A 94 -14.55 -7.88 5.39
N ASP A 95 -15.88 -7.92 5.57
CA ASP A 95 -16.83 -7.32 4.62
C ASP A 95 -16.65 -5.79 4.52
N HIS A 96 -16.17 -5.17 5.60
CA HIS A 96 -15.94 -3.72 5.68
C HIS A 96 -14.47 -3.31 5.53
N ILE A 97 -13.53 -4.24 5.31
CA ILE A 97 -12.11 -3.92 5.30
C ILE A 97 -11.76 -2.88 4.24
N LYS A 98 -12.38 -2.97 3.06
CA LYS A 98 -12.13 -2.04 1.95
C LYS A 98 -12.53 -0.59 2.30
N GLU A 99 -13.60 -0.43 3.07
CA GLU A 99 -14.07 0.86 3.57
C GLU A 99 -13.22 1.34 4.75
N ALA A 100 -12.67 0.42 5.55
CA ALA A 100 -11.81 0.71 6.69
C ALA A 100 -10.38 1.10 6.29
N MET A 101 -9.86 0.58 5.17
CA MET A 101 -8.47 0.75 4.69
C MET A 101 -7.95 2.19 4.76
N PRO A 102 -8.71 3.22 4.32
CA PRO A 102 -8.27 4.60 4.37
C PRO A 102 -7.83 5.06 5.77
N TYR A 103 -8.46 4.55 6.82
CA TYR A 103 -8.32 5.06 8.18
C TYR A 103 -7.19 4.44 8.99
N PHE A 104 -6.51 3.41 8.46
CA PHE A 104 -5.40 2.77 9.17
C PHE A 104 -4.13 3.62 9.17
N ASN A 105 -3.93 4.49 8.18
CA ASN A 105 -2.73 5.30 8.06
C ASN A 105 -2.99 6.76 7.63
N HIS A 106 -4.24 7.22 7.71
CA HIS A 106 -4.60 8.59 7.33
C HIS A 106 -5.47 9.25 8.39
N LYS A 107 -5.37 10.58 8.46
CA LYS A 107 -6.21 11.40 9.31
C LYS A 107 -6.53 12.72 8.62
N SER A 108 -7.70 13.28 8.94
CA SER A 108 -8.03 14.66 8.57
C SER A 108 -7.21 15.63 9.43
N VAL A 109 -6.58 16.62 8.80
CA VAL A 109 -5.82 17.71 9.45
C VAL A 109 -6.14 18.99 8.71
N GLY A 110 -7.01 19.82 9.28
CA GLY A 110 -7.46 21.06 8.66
C GLY A 110 -8.34 20.77 7.45
N ASP A 111 -7.91 21.19 6.27
CA ASP A 111 -8.62 21.03 5.00
C ASP A 111 -8.07 19.89 4.13
N ALA A 112 -7.31 18.97 4.72
CA ALA A 112 -6.66 17.87 4.00
C ALA A 112 -6.71 16.55 4.78
N VAL A 113 -6.74 15.44 4.04
CA VAL A 113 -6.43 14.11 4.56
C VAL A 113 -4.95 13.83 4.33
N LYS A 114 -4.22 13.52 5.39
CA LYS A 114 -2.78 13.30 5.36
C LYS A 114 -2.41 11.91 5.83
N GLN A 115 -1.40 11.34 5.19
CA GLN A 115 -0.78 10.09 5.63
C GLN A 115 -0.04 10.32 6.96
N VAL A 116 -0.16 9.38 7.89
CA VAL A 116 0.53 9.43 9.19
C VAL A 116 2.02 9.15 9.03
N GLY A 117 2.38 8.19 8.19
CA GLY A 117 3.77 7.92 7.84
C GLY A 117 3.91 7.03 6.61
N TYR A 118 5.03 7.16 5.91
CA TYR A 118 5.40 6.31 4.78
C TYR A 118 6.38 5.19 5.16
N GLU A 119 6.86 5.18 6.41
CA GLU A 119 7.79 4.16 6.94
C GLU A 119 7.15 3.23 7.99
N ASN A 120 5.89 3.48 8.34
CA ASN A 120 5.20 2.79 9.44
C ASN A 120 4.47 1.51 9.00
N CYS A 121 4.89 0.87 7.90
CA CYS A 121 4.19 -0.29 7.33
C CYS A 121 4.01 -1.43 8.35
N GLY A 122 4.95 -1.62 9.28
CA GLY A 122 4.81 -2.57 10.40
C GLY A 122 3.64 -2.26 11.34
N ASN A 123 3.49 -1.00 11.76
CA ASN A 123 2.35 -0.56 12.56
C ASN A 123 1.03 -0.62 11.77
N THR A 124 1.05 -0.37 10.45
CA THR A 124 -0.15 -0.49 9.63
C THR A 124 -0.60 -1.95 9.49
N ALA A 125 0.33 -2.90 9.40
CA ALA A 125 0.01 -4.32 9.39
C ALA A 125 -0.64 -4.75 10.73
N GLU A 126 -0.13 -4.24 11.85
CA GLU A 126 -0.67 -4.48 13.19
C GLU A 126 -2.15 -4.06 13.28
N VAL A 127 -2.50 -2.83 12.89
CA VAL A 127 -3.90 -2.35 12.97
C VAL A 127 -4.85 -3.04 11.99
N VAL A 128 -4.36 -3.44 10.81
CA VAL A 128 -5.17 -4.23 9.87
C VAL A 128 -5.45 -5.61 10.45
N VAL A 129 -4.46 -6.28 11.05
CA VAL A 129 -4.66 -7.57 11.74
C VAL A 129 -5.62 -7.42 12.92
N GLU A 130 -5.47 -6.38 13.75
CA GLU A 130 -6.37 -6.10 14.87
C GLU A 130 -7.81 -5.91 14.38
N PHE A 131 -8.01 -5.12 13.33
CA PHE A 131 -9.34 -4.91 12.76
C PHE A 131 -9.93 -6.20 12.21
N LEU A 132 -9.20 -6.98 11.43
CA LEU A 132 -9.71 -8.26 10.90
C LEU A 132 -10.11 -9.25 12.00
N ARG A 133 -9.43 -9.22 13.16
CA ARG A 133 -9.75 -10.09 14.32
C ARG A 133 -10.89 -9.58 15.17
N THR A 134 -10.99 -8.26 15.36
CA THR A 134 -11.83 -7.67 16.42
C THR A 134 -12.92 -6.74 15.90
N GLY A 135 -12.82 -6.29 14.65
CA GLY A 135 -13.66 -5.25 14.07
C GLY A 135 -13.39 -3.84 14.61
N LYS A 136 -12.37 -3.67 15.46
CA LYS A 136 -12.02 -2.38 16.03
C LYS A 136 -11.09 -1.63 15.08
N LEU A 137 -11.53 -0.45 14.63
CA LEU A 137 -10.70 0.43 13.84
C LEU A 137 -9.73 1.19 14.75
N ARG A 138 -8.46 1.25 14.35
CA ARG A 138 -7.43 2.05 15.02
C ARG A 138 -6.48 2.64 13.99
N LEU A 139 -6.11 3.90 14.19
CA LEU A 139 -5.07 4.56 13.42
C LEU A 139 -3.70 4.01 13.82
N ALA A 140 -2.86 3.67 12.85
CA ALA A 140 -1.50 3.24 13.09
C ALA A 140 -0.66 4.39 13.64
N GLU A 141 0.14 4.10 14.66
CA GLU A 141 1.12 5.05 15.17
C GLU A 141 2.21 5.32 14.12
N PRO A 142 2.78 6.54 14.05
CA PRO A 142 3.95 6.79 13.23
C PRO A 142 5.13 5.96 13.75
N SER A 143 5.94 5.43 12.83
CA SER A 143 7.21 4.78 13.15
C SER A 143 8.15 4.87 11.95
N ARG A 144 9.43 4.60 12.22
CA ARG A 144 10.39 4.25 11.18
C ARG A 144 10.17 2.80 10.72
N MET A 145 10.98 2.36 9.76
CA MET A 145 11.08 0.96 9.33
C MET A 145 11.36 0.05 10.54
N GLN A 146 10.68 -1.10 10.58
CA GLN A 146 10.75 -2.06 11.68
C GLN A 146 11.22 -3.42 11.19
N ASP A 147 11.93 -4.13 12.04
CA ASP A 147 12.39 -5.50 11.77
C ASP A 147 11.23 -6.50 11.73
N ILE A 148 11.41 -7.58 10.97
CA ILE A 148 10.38 -8.62 10.76
C ILE A 148 9.98 -9.31 12.07
N GLU A 149 10.90 -9.44 13.02
CA GLU A 149 10.65 -10.03 14.35
C GLU A 149 9.74 -9.14 15.19
N VAL A 150 9.93 -7.82 15.12
CA VAL A 150 9.10 -6.84 15.83
C VAL A 150 7.69 -6.85 15.29
N VAL A 151 7.54 -6.87 13.95
CA VAL A 151 6.23 -6.90 13.30
C VAL A 151 5.52 -8.24 13.55
N ALA A 152 6.25 -9.36 13.53
CA ALA A 152 5.70 -10.67 13.88
C ALA A 152 5.10 -10.66 15.29
N ALA A 153 5.85 -10.18 16.28
CA ALA A 153 5.39 -10.12 17.67
C ALA A 153 4.11 -9.29 17.82
N LYS A 154 4.03 -8.12 17.18
CA LYS A 154 2.87 -7.22 17.21
C LYS A 154 1.62 -7.83 16.60
N CYS A 155 1.78 -8.55 15.49
CA CYS A 155 0.66 -9.13 14.76
C CYS A 155 0.20 -10.48 15.32
N GLY A 156 0.79 -10.95 16.43
CA GLY A 156 0.53 -12.29 16.98
C GLY A 156 1.07 -13.41 16.09
N GLY A 157 2.07 -13.13 15.26
CA GLY A 157 2.69 -14.08 14.33
C GLY A 157 3.97 -14.72 14.87
N GLY A 158 4.31 -15.89 14.32
CA GLY A 158 5.59 -16.58 14.56
C GLY A 158 6.72 -16.05 13.65
N SER A 159 7.75 -16.85 13.40
CA SER A 159 8.87 -16.46 12.54
C SER A 159 8.49 -16.40 11.06
N PHE A 160 8.89 -15.33 10.37
CA PHE A 160 8.72 -15.19 8.93
C PHE A 160 9.47 -16.28 8.16
N GLN A 161 8.78 -16.92 7.22
CA GLN A 161 9.33 -17.97 6.36
C GLN A 161 9.28 -17.54 4.89
N PRO A 162 10.30 -17.86 4.08
CA PRO A 162 10.27 -17.63 2.64
C PRO A 162 9.10 -18.36 1.97
N SER A 163 8.41 -17.69 1.05
CA SER A 163 7.33 -18.30 0.25
C SER A 163 7.01 -17.47 -0.99
N THR A 164 6.22 -18.05 -1.89
CA THR A 164 5.57 -17.30 -2.99
C THR A 164 4.11 -17.05 -2.63
N ILE A 165 3.52 -15.97 -3.17
CA ILE A 165 2.09 -15.66 -2.96
C ILE A 165 1.17 -16.85 -3.34
N PRO A 166 1.33 -17.51 -4.51
CA PRO A 166 0.53 -18.69 -4.82
C PRO A 166 0.73 -19.84 -3.82
N ARG A 167 1.95 -20.08 -3.35
CA ARG A 167 2.20 -21.12 -2.34
C ARG A 167 1.55 -20.76 -0.99
N MET A 168 1.60 -19.49 -0.58
CA MET A 168 0.87 -19.01 0.61
C MET A 168 -0.63 -19.28 0.48
N LYS A 169 -1.26 -18.90 -0.65
CA LYS A 169 -2.69 -19.14 -0.90
C LYS A 169 -3.10 -20.61 -0.75
N GLN A 170 -2.23 -21.55 -1.12
CA GLN A 170 -2.46 -22.99 -0.99
C GLN A 170 -2.32 -23.51 0.44
N LEU A 171 -1.41 -22.92 1.22
CA LEU A 171 -1.11 -23.34 2.60
C LEU A 171 -2.07 -22.76 3.64
N MET A 172 -2.83 -21.73 3.28
CA MET A 172 -3.80 -21.07 4.16
C MET A 172 -5.14 -21.81 4.17
N ALA A 173 -5.68 -22.01 5.37
CA ALA A 173 -7.07 -22.41 5.55
C ALA A 173 -7.99 -21.18 5.42
N GLU A 174 -9.27 -21.41 5.14
CA GLU A 174 -10.29 -20.36 5.10
C GLU A 174 -10.33 -19.59 6.45
N GLY A 175 -10.26 -18.26 6.37
CA GLY A 175 -10.19 -17.38 7.54
C GLY A 175 -8.79 -17.19 8.13
N ASP A 176 -7.74 -17.88 7.63
CA ASP A 176 -6.37 -17.62 8.06
C ASP A 176 -5.96 -16.18 7.69
N ILE A 177 -5.26 -15.52 8.61
CA ILE A 177 -4.61 -14.22 8.40
C ILE A 177 -3.09 -14.43 8.37
N VAL A 178 -2.41 -13.77 7.44
CA VAL A 178 -0.95 -13.76 7.32
C VAL A 178 -0.42 -12.34 7.29
N VAL A 179 0.79 -12.15 7.80
CA VAL A 179 1.57 -10.93 7.53
C VAL A 179 2.63 -11.29 6.51
N VAL A 180 2.72 -10.51 5.45
CA VAL A 180 3.66 -10.70 4.34
C VAL A 180 4.68 -9.58 4.36
N TYR A 181 5.94 -9.94 4.15
CA TYR A 181 7.05 -9.03 3.97
C TYR A 181 7.62 -9.22 2.55
N GLY A 182 7.43 -8.21 1.71
CA GLY A 182 8.01 -8.15 0.37
C GLY A 182 9.37 -7.48 0.41
N ILE A 183 10.44 -8.22 0.10
CA ILE A 183 11.81 -7.71 0.09
C ILE A 183 12.06 -6.98 -1.22
N LYS A 184 12.46 -5.71 -1.15
CA LYS A 184 12.81 -4.89 -2.32
C LYS A 184 14.31 -4.83 -2.56
N GLU A 185 15.10 -4.84 -1.49
CA GLU A 185 16.55 -4.74 -1.57
C GLU A 185 17.20 -5.68 -0.57
N LYS A 186 18.35 -6.22 -0.95
CA LYS A 186 19.24 -7.01 -0.10
C LYS A 186 20.61 -6.36 -0.08
N VAL A 187 21.09 -6.04 1.10
CA VAL A 187 22.41 -5.44 1.31
C VAL A 187 23.24 -6.42 2.11
N ARG A 188 24.30 -6.93 1.50
CA ARG A 188 25.25 -7.80 2.22
C ARG A 188 25.93 -6.98 3.31
N ILE A 189 25.89 -7.48 4.54
CA ILE A 189 26.53 -6.81 5.66
C ILE A 189 28.03 -7.12 5.60
N LYS A 190 28.82 -6.08 5.33
CA LYS A 190 30.28 -6.19 5.17
C LYS A 190 30.90 -6.87 6.38
N GLY A 191 31.74 -7.88 6.14
CA GLY A 191 32.40 -8.65 7.20
C GLY A 191 31.56 -9.76 7.83
N THR A 192 30.35 -10.02 7.32
CA THR A 192 29.52 -11.15 7.77
C THR A 192 28.98 -11.95 6.58
N PHE A 193 28.40 -13.12 6.87
CA PHE A 193 27.57 -13.87 5.93
C PHE A 193 26.09 -13.43 5.97
N GLY A 194 25.77 -12.38 6.75
CA GLY A 194 24.42 -11.86 6.90
C GLY A 194 24.03 -10.88 5.79
N GLU A 195 22.73 -10.84 5.50
CA GLU A 195 22.10 -9.87 4.62
C GLU A 195 21.13 -9.01 5.44
N SER A 196 21.21 -7.69 5.26
CA SER A 196 20.15 -6.77 5.67
C SER A 196 19.15 -6.62 4.53
N THR A 197 17.87 -6.52 4.85
CA THR A 197 16.81 -6.39 3.83
C THR A 197 16.01 -5.13 4.04
N ASN A 198 15.72 -4.43 2.95
CA ASN A 198 14.71 -3.37 2.91
C ASN A 198 13.49 -3.90 2.17
N GLY A 199 12.29 -3.59 2.67
CA GLY A 199 11.06 -4.17 2.17
C GLY A 199 9.82 -3.50 2.72
N HIS A 200 8.68 -4.12 2.46
CA HIS A 200 7.36 -3.60 2.82
C HIS A 200 6.48 -4.67 3.45
N PHE A 201 5.70 -4.28 4.46
CA PHE A 201 4.72 -5.15 5.09
C PHE A 201 3.32 -4.90 4.55
N PHE A 202 2.60 -5.98 4.29
CA PHE A 202 1.17 -5.97 3.99
C PHE A 202 0.52 -7.22 4.58
N VAL A 203 -0.81 -7.20 4.71
CA VAL A 203 -1.57 -8.27 5.35
C VAL A 203 -2.28 -9.09 4.30
N GLY A 204 -2.42 -10.39 4.53
CA GLY A 204 -3.21 -11.30 3.72
C GLY A 204 -4.30 -12.00 4.53
N MET A 205 -5.45 -12.28 3.93
CA MET A 205 -6.48 -13.15 4.51
C MET A 205 -7.02 -14.09 3.45
N LYS A 206 -7.18 -15.37 3.80
CA LYS A 206 -7.87 -16.34 2.96
C LYS A 206 -9.37 -16.20 3.18
N LYS A 207 -10.10 -15.82 2.13
CA LYS A 207 -11.55 -15.71 2.18
C LYS A 207 -12.15 -16.19 0.87
N ASP A 208 -13.25 -16.94 0.94
CA ASP A 208 -13.99 -17.49 -0.20
C ASP A 208 -13.07 -18.24 -1.19
N GLY A 209 -12.07 -18.96 -0.66
CA GLY A 209 -11.07 -19.67 -1.47
C GLY A 209 -9.98 -18.78 -2.09
N GLU A 210 -10.08 -17.47 -1.95
CA GLU A 210 -9.17 -16.48 -2.51
C GLU A 210 -8.23 -15.86 -1.48
N LEU A 211 -7.06 -15.39 -1.92
CA LEU A 211 -6.12 -14.68 -1.05
C LEU A 211 -6.28 -13.18 -1.26
N HIS A 212 -6.80 -12.51 -0.25
CA HIS A 212 -7.01 -11.08 -0.20
C HIS A 212 -5.79 -10.42 0.41
N LEU A 213 -5.25 -9.39 -0.25
CA LEU A 213 -4.06 -8.65 0.16
C LEU A 213 -4.44 -7.18 0.47
N PHE A 214 -3.93 -6.69 1.60
CA PHE A 214 -4.24 -5.39 2.17
C PHE A 214 -2.95 -4.61 2.47
N ASP A 215 -2.74 -3.52 1.74
CA ASP A 215 -1.67 -2.57 2.04
C ASP A 215 -2.20 -1.45 2.95
N GLY A 216 -2.07 -1.63 4.26
CA GLY A 216 -2.55 -0.67 5.26
C GLY A 216 -1.87 0.71 5.16
N GLN A 217 -0.67 0.77 4.60
CA GLN A 217 0.06 2.01 4.46
C GLN A 217 -0.49 2.87 3.33
N THR A 218 -0.84 2.24 2.22
CA THR A 218 -1.28 2.94 1.01
C THR A 218 -2.79 2.99 0.88
N GLY A 219 -3.53 2.08 1.52
CA GLY A 219 -4.97 1.92 1.40
C GLY A 219 -5.41 0.92 0.33
N GLU A 220 -4.46 0.17 -0.25
CA GLU A 220 -4.75 -0.68 -1.40
C GLU A 220 -5.24 -2.06 -1.02
N TYR A 221 -6.15 -2.56 -1.87
CA TYR A 221 -6.78 -3.86 -1.71
C TYR A 221 -6.81 -4.62 -3.04
N VAL A 222 -6.32 -5.85 -3.00
CA VAL A 222 -6.18 -6.71 -4.17
C VAL A 222 -6.51 -8.14 -3.81
N ILE A 223 -7.25 -8.81 -4.69
CA ILE A 223 -7.46 -10.26 -4.62
C ILE A 223 -6.41 -10.90 -5.52
N TYR A 224 -5.63 -11.84 -4.99
CA TYR A 224 -4.61 -12.52 -5.76
C TYR A 224 -5.24 -13.45 -6.80
N ASP A 225 -5.09 -13.05 -8.05
CA ASP A 225 -5.39 -13.83 -9.25
C ASP A 225 -4.18 -13.73 -10.18
N ALA A 226 -3.60 -14.87 -10.55
CA ALA A 226 -2.42 -14.92 -11.40
C ALA A 226 -2.65 -14.30 -12.79
N SER A 227 -3.89 -14.29 -13.26
CA SER A 227 -4.27 -13.69 -14.55
C SER A 227 -4.49 -12.17 -14.46
N SER A 228 -4.84 -11.67 -13.27
CA SER A 228 -5.15 -10.27 -13.01
C SER A 228 -3.92 -9.37 -13.16
N SER A 229 -4.00 -8.39 -14.06
CA SER A 229 -2.99 -7.33 -14.17
C SER A 229 -2.88 -6.53 -12.87
N LYS A 230 -3.99 -6.30 -12.16
CA LYS A 230 -3.99 -5.60 -10.87
C LYS A 230 -3.18 -6.34 -9.81
N ALA A 231 -3.34 -7.67 -9.73
CA ALA A 231 -2.58 -8.50 -8.80
C ALA A 231 -1.10 -8.57 -9.17
N ARG A 232 -0.80 -8.69 -10.48
CA ARG A 232 0.57 -8.62 -10.97
C ARG A 232 1.22 -7.28 -10.62
N ASN A 233 0.56 -6.16 -10.91
CA ASN A 233 1.09 -4.82 -10.64
C ASN A 233 1.35 -4.60 -9.15
N TYR A 234 0.42 -5.02 -8.28
CA TYR A 234 0.60 -4.94 -6.82
C TYR A 234 1.83 -5.74 -6.33
N LEU A 235 2.08 -6.91 -6.92
CA LEU A 235 3.16 -7.81 -6.55
C LEU A 235 4.48 -7.56 -7.30
N GLN A 236 4.47 -6.77 -8.38
CA GLN A 236 5.64 -6.47 -9.21
C GLN A 236 6.26 -5.10 -8.92
N ARG A 237 5.96 -4.49 -7.76
CA ARG A 237 6.52 -3.21 -7.29
C ARG A 237 7.98 -3.29 -6.84
N GLY A 238 8.81 -4.02 -7.59
CA GLY A 238 10.23 -4.22 -7.29
C GLY A 238 10.50 -5.23 -6.17
N TYR A 239 9.54 -6.09 -5.80
CA TYR A 239 9.80 -7.16 -4.83
C TYR A 239 10.64 -8.28 -5.47
N LEU A 240 11.74 -8.63 -4.81
CA LEU A 240 12.65 -9.70 -5.17
C LEU A 240 12.14 -11.05 -4.67
N GLU A 241 11.63 -11.08 -3.43
CA GLU A 241 11.13 -12.28 -2.76
C GLU A 241 10.11 -11.89 -1.70
N PHE A 242 9.33 -12.89 -1.26
CA PHE A 242 8.39 -12.72 -0.17
C PHE A 242 8.73 -13.65 0.99
N LYS A 243 8.51 -13.13 2.19
CA LYS A 243 8.42 -13.92 3.41
C LYS A 243 7.03 -13.72 4.00
N TYR A 244 6.54 -14.69 4.77
CA TYR A 244 5.29 -14.53 5.49
C TYR A 244 5.30 -15.24 6.83
N THR A 245 4.43 -14.80 7.73
CA THR A 245 4.11 -15.49 8.98
C THR A 245 2.59 -15.60 9.12
N LYS A 246 2.10 -16.73 9.65
CA LYS A 246 0.69 -16.88 9.99
C LYS A 246 0.42 -16.20 11.33
N VAL A 247 -0.65 -15.41 11.38
CA VAL A 247 -1.17 -14.85 12.64
C VAL A 247 -1.76 -15.98 13.46
N ARG A 248 -1.34 -16.12 14.71
CA ARG A 248 -1.85 -17.15 15.63
C ARG A 248 -3.21 -16.72 16.17
N LYS A 249 -4.14 -17.68 16.25
CA LYS A 249 -5.48 -17.51 16.80
C LYS A 249 -5.46 -17.10 18.26
#